data_AF-A0A5E6R5Z2-F1
#
_entry.id   AF-A0A5E6R5Z2-F1
#
_cell.length_a   1.000
_cell.length_b   1.000
_cell.length_c   1.000
_cell.angle_alpha   90.00
_cell.angle_beta   90.00
_cell.angle_gamma   90.00
#
_symmetry.space_group_name_H-M   'P 1'
#
loop_
_entity.id
_entity.type
_entity.pdbx_description
1 polymer ?
#
loop_
_entity_poly.entity_id
_entity_poly.type
_entity_poly.pdbx_seq_one_letter_code
_entity_poly.pdbx_strand_id
1 'polypeptide(L)' 'MTQSAIDELRQDRHFLIEGINRLIGASPKWNKEDRARGEATVINLVNQGIVIEAQIDRISALESLYE' A
#
# COMPACT_ATOMS: atom_id res chain seq x y z
N MET A 1 -18.56 -14.11 0.79
CA MET A 1 -18.32 -12.91 -0.08
C MET A 1 -17.18 -12.05 0.45
N THR A 2 -16.94 -11.99 1.77
CA THR A 2 -15.90 -11.18 2.42
C THR A 2 -14.48 -11.68 2.22
N GLN A 3 -14.26 -13.00 2.16
CA GLN A 3 -12.93 -13.57 1.87
C GLN A 3 -12.33 -13.06 0.55
N SER A 4 -13.15 -12.90 -0.50
CA SER A 4 -12.72 -12.32 -1.79
C SER A 4 -12.22 -10.89 -1.64
N ALA A 5 -12.90 -10.08 -0.81
CA ALA A 5 -12.54 -8.68 -0.61
C ALA A 5 -11.22 -8.52 0.18
N ILE A 6 -10.97 -9.38 1.18
CA ILE A 6 -9.68 -9.38 1.89
C ILE A 6 -8.55 -9.79 0.95
N ASP A 7 -8.76 -10.79 0.10
CA ASP A 7 -7.73 -11.27 -0.81
C ASP A 7 -7.41 -10.23 -1.89
N GLU A 8 -8.41 -9.50 -2.39
CA GLU A 8 -8.22 -8.32 -3.26
C GLU A 8 -7.40 -7.23 -2.56
N LEU A 9 -7.74 -6.86 -1.33
CA LEU A 9 -6.99 -5.85 -0.56
C LEU A 9 -5.53 -6.28 -0.29
N ARG A 10 -5.29 -7.56 -0.02
CA ARG A 10 -3.93 -8.11 0.14
C ARG A 10 -3.14 -8.03 -1.16
N GLN A 11 -3.79 -8.30 -2.28
CA GLN A 11 -3.18 -8.17 -3.61
C GLN A 11 -2.84 -6.71 -3.93
N ASP A 12 -3.74 -5.77 -3.64
CA ASP A 12 -3.49 -4.34 -3.81
C ASP A 12 -2.33 -3.86 -2.94
N ARG A 13 -2.28 -4.29 -1.68
CA ARG A 13 -1.15 -4.01 -0.76
C ARG A 13 0.16 -4.54 -1.34
N HIS A 14 0.16 -5.75 -1.89
CA HIS A 14 1.35 -6.34 -2.49
C HIS A 14 1.87 -5.50 -3.66
N PHE A 15 1.00 -5.13 -4.60
CA PHE A 15 1.39 -4.28 -5.74
C PHE A 15 1.88 -2.89 -5.31
N LEU A 16 1.27 -2.32 -4.28
CA LEU A 16 1.67 -1.03 -3.74
C LEU A 16 3.08 -1.09 -3.14
N ILE A 17 3.40 -2.13 -2.36
CA ILE A 17 4.74 -2.34 -1.80
C ILE A 17 5.77 -2.52 -2.91
N GLU A 18 5.47 -3.29 -3.95
CA GLU A 18 6.36 -3.43 -5.10
C GLU A 18 6.60 -2.08 -5.81
N GLY A 19 5.56 -1.28 -6.00
CA GLY A 19 5.65 0.05 -6.60
C GLY A 19 6.56 0.98 -5.80
N ILE A 20 6.40 1.01 -4.47
CA ILE A 20 7.25 1.78 -3.55
C ILE A 20 8.70 1.32 -3.67
N ASN A 21 8.97 0.02 -3.63
CA ASN A 21 10.33 -0.52 -3.72
C ASN A 21 11.01 -0.15 -5.04
N ARG A 22 10.27 -0.17 -6.16
CA ARG A 22 10.78 0.26 -7.47
C ARG A 22 11.12 1.75 -7.48
N LEU A 23 10.27 2.60 -6.90
CA LEU A 23 10.53 4.04 -6.79
C LEU A 23 11.75 4.35 -5.92
N ILE A 24 11.86 3.73 -4.75
CA ILE A 24 13.01 3.88 -3.85
C ILE A 24 14.29 3.40 -4.55
N GLY A 25 14.25 2.27 -5.26
CA GLY A 25 15.39 1.77 -6.03
C GLY A 25 15.81 2.69 -7.18
N ALA A 26 14.88 3.46 -7.77
CA ALA A 26 15.18 4.45 -8.79
C ALA A 26 15.70 5.79 -8.21
N SER A 27 15.51 6.03 -6.91
CA SER A 27 15.83 7.30 -6.25
C SER A 27 17.27 7.81 -6.41
N PRO A 28 18.32 6.97 -6.53
CA PRO A 28 19.68 7.45 -6.76
C PRO A 28 19.85 8.16 -8.10
N LYS A 29 18.96 7.94 -9.06
CA LYS A 29 18.99 8.53 -10.41
C LYS A 29 18.15 9.79 -10.54
N TRP A 30 17.42 10.17 -9.49
CA TRP A 30 16.55 11.35 -9.52
C TRP A 30 17.38 12.64 -9.52
N ASN A 31 17.06 13.55 -10.43
CA ASN A 31 17.51 14.93 -10.33
C ASN A 31 16.77 15.66 -9.19
N LYS A 32 17.09 16.93 -8.95
CA LYS A 32 16.53 17.70 -7.83
C LYS A 32 15.00 17.82 -7.87
N GLU A 33 14.41 18.02 -9.06
CA GLU A 33 12.94 18.12 -9.21
C GLU A 33 12.27 16.75 -9.08
N ASP A 34 12.84 15.72 -9.71
CA ASP A 34 12.34 14.36 -9.65
C ASP A 34 12.44 13.79 -8.23
N ARG A 35 13.42 14.23 -7.45
CA ARG A 35 13.56 13.79 -6.06
C ARG A 35 12.40 14.26 -5.20
N ALA A 36 12.09 15.56 -5.23
CA ALA A 36 10.98 16.09 -4.43
C ALA A 36 9.63 15.48 -4.84
N ARG A 37 9.40 15.31 -6.14
CA ARG A 37 8.20 14.61 -6.64
C ARG A 37 8.17 13.14 -6.24
N GLY A 38 9.29 12.43 -6.40
CA GLY A 38 9.41 11.02 -6.07
C GLY A 38 9.21 10.75 -4.58
N GLU A 39 9.78 11.57 -3.71
CA GLU A 39 9.57 11.51 -2.26
C GLU A 39 8.10 11.73 -1.89
N ALA A 40 7.45 12.75 -2.47
CA ALA A 40 6.03 13.00 -2.25
C ALA A 40 5.15 11.81 -2.74
N THR A 41 5.49 11.23 -3.90
CA THR A 41 4.81 10.03 -4.40
C THR A 41 4.99 8.84 -3.47
N VAL A 42 6.21 8.59 -2.98
CA VAL A 42 6.47 7.50 -2.02
C VAL A 42 5.66 7.70 -0.74
N ILE A 43 5.61 8.91 -0.18
CA ILE A 43 4.80 9.22 1.01
C ILE A 43 3.32 8.93 0.75
N ASN A 44 2.79 9.38 -0.39
CA ASN A 44 1.39 9.13 -0.75
C ASN A 44 1.07 7.64 -0.88
N LEU A 45 1.98 6.86 -1.48
CA LEU A 45 1.81 5.41 -1.60
C LEU A 45 1.88 4.73 -0.23
N VAL A 46 2.83 5.10 0.64
CA VAL A 46 2.91 4.57 2.01
C VAL A 46 1.60 4.84 2.77
N ASN A 47 1.04 6.03 2.66
CA ASN A 47 -0.24 6.37 3.29
C ASN A 47 -1.40 5.53 2.75
N GLN A 48 -1.44 5.25 1.45
CA GLN A 48 -2.43 4.33 0.86
C GLN A 48 -2.27 2.90 1.41
N GLY A 49 -1.03 2.43 1.57
CA GLY A 49 -0.73 1.13 2.19
C GLY A 49 -1.26 1.01 3.62
N ILE A 50 -1.08 2.05 4.44
CA ILE A 50 -1.62 2.10 5.82
C ILE A 50 -3.15 2.00 5.82
N VAL A 51 -3.82 2.67 4.89
CA VAL A 51 -5.29 2.60 4.77
C VAL A 51 -5.75 1.19 4.40
N ILE A 52 -5.08 0.53 3.45
CA ILE A 52 -5.39 -0.84 3.04
C ILE A 52 -5.19 -1.81 4.22
N GLU A 53 -4.09 -1.69 4.97
CA GLU A 53 -3.86 -2.51 6.17
C GLU A 53 -4.97 -2.34 7.20
N ALA A 54 -5.36 -1.09 7.50
CA ALA A 54 -6.46 -0.82 8.42
C ALA A 54 -7.81 -1.40 7.94
N GLN A 55 -8.05 -1.45 6.63
CA GLN A 55 -9.24 -2.08 6.06
C GLN A 55 -9.21 -3.60 6.21
N ILE A 56 -8.08 -4.24 5.93
CA ILE A 56 -7.89 -5.68 6.12
C ILE A 56 -8.14 -6.06 7.59
N ASP A 57 -7.53 -5.32 8.52
CA ASP A 57 -7.68 -5.57 9.96
C ASP A 57 -9.15 -5.42 10.40
N ARG A 58 -9.83 -4.37 9.93
CA ARG A 58 -11.24 -4.12 10.24
C ARG A 58 -12.15 -5.25 9.76
N ILE A 59 -11.96 -5.74 8.53
CA ILE A 59 -12.80 -6.82 7.99
C ILE A 59 -12.51 -8.12 8.73
N SER A 60 -11.24 -8.44 8.97
CA SER A 60 -10.83 -9.65 9.69
C SER A 60 -11.42 -9.67 11.12
N ALA A 61 -11.39 -8.54 11.82
CA ALA A 61 -11.98 -8.42 13.15
C ALA A 61 -13.51 -8.59 13.15
N LEU A 62 -14.20 -8.10 12.11
CA LEU A 62 -15.64 -8.31 11.96
C LEU A 62 -15.95 -9.79 11.72
N GLU A 63 -15.19 -10.50 10.90
CA GLU A 63 -15.38 -11.94 10.67
C GLU A 63 -15.23 -12.74 11.96
N SER A 64 -14.23 -12.44 12.80
CA SER A 64 -14.04 -13.10 14.09
C SER A 64 -15.16 -12.87 15.12
N LEU A 65 -16.03 -11.86 14.93
CA LEU A 65 -17.19 -11.61 15.80
C LEU A 65 -18.42 -12.43 15.41
N TYR A 66 -18.43 -12.98 14.20
CA TYR A 66 -19.57 -13.75 13.65
C TYR A 66 -19.27 -15.26 13.51
N GLU A 67 -18.08 -15.70 13.90
CA GLU A 67 -17.70 -17.12 14.10
C GLU A 67 -17.91 -17.55 15.56
#